data_AF-A0A1I4XFV2-F1
#
_entry.id   AF-A0A1I4XFV2-F1
#
_cell.length_a   1.000
_cell.length_b   1.000
_cell.length_c   1.000
_cell.angle_alpha   90.00
_cell.angle_beta   90.00
_cell.angle_gamma   90.00
#
_symmetry.space_group_name_H-M   'P 1'
#
loop_
_entity.id
_entity.type
_entity.pdbx_description
1 polymer ?
#
loop_
_entity_poly.entity_id
_entity_poly.type
_entity_poly.pdbx_seq_one_letter_code
_entity_poly.pdbx_strand_id
1 'polypeptide(L)'
;MRFLNKFRAAEAIALAAELIDRNLQLLAGANPIAVGSKGKGAALVMDLWRTIPKVADGPEKPAPVLLAAGALAKAIRESELDGDGQKCDVLHGTLQLLWISDLGRSLDARRLSGIDKRLFDSALSVLRLSWLSKLEMRPD
;
A
#
# COMPACT_ATOMS: atom_id res chain seq x y z
N MET A 1 26.80 -6.76 9.19
CA MET A 1 25.39 -6.55 9.58
C MET A 1 24.70 -5.41 8.80
N ARG A 2 25.19 -4.15 8.85
CA ARG A 2 24.55 -2.98 8.19
C ARG A 2 24.32 -3.11 6.66
N PHE A 3 25.26 -3.73 5.93
CA PHE A 3 25.12 -3.92 4.46
C PHE A 3 24.02 -4.94 4.10
N LEU A 4 23.91 -6.04 4.87
CA LEU A 4 22.90 -7.07 4.61
C LEU A 4 21.46 -6.52 4.77
N ASN A 5 21.25 -5.63 5.74
CA ASN A 5 19.95 -4.99 5.96
C ASN A 5 19.58 -4.03 4.82
N LYS A 6 20.55 -3.30 4.24
CA LYS A 6 20.30 -2.42 3.09
C LYS A 6 19.90 -3.19 1.83
N PHE A 7 20.57 -4.31 1.54
CA PHE A 7 20.22 -5.17 0.40
C PHE A 7 18.83 -5.79 0.56
N ARG A 8 18.52 -6.31 1.75
CA ARG A 8 17.19 -6.89 2.07
C ARG A 8 16.07 -5.85 2.00
N ALA A 9 16.33 -4.62 2.44
CA ALA A 9 15.40 -3.51 2.33
C ALA A 9 15.16 -3.13 0.85
N ALA A 10 16.22 -2.99 0.06
CA ALA A 10 16.11 -2.66 -1.36
C ALA A 10 15.26 -3.68 -2.13
N GLU A 11 15.43 -4.97 -1.85
CA GLU A 11 14.63 -6.04 -2.46
C GLU A 11 13.15 -5.96 -2.04
N ALA A 12 12.86 -5.75 -0.75
CA ALA A 12 11.48 -5.59 -0.29
C ALA A 12 10.79 -4.37 -0.91
N ILE A 13 11.53 -3.26 -1.00
CA ILE A 13 11.05 -2.01 -1.63
C ILE A 13 10.78 -2.21 -3.11
N ALA A 14 11.70 -2.86 -3.83
CA ALA A 14 11.54 -3.11 -5.27
C ALA A 14 10.31 -3.99 -5.56
N LEU A 15 10.15 -5.09 -4.80
CA LEU A 15 8.99 -5.97 -4.95
C LEU A 15 7.68 -5.27 -4.60
N ALA A 16 7.65 -4.47 -3.52
CA ALA A 16 6.46 -3.72 -3.14
C ALA A 16 6.10 -2.66 -4.19
N ALA A 17 7.09 -1.98 -4.75
CA ALA A 17 6.90 -1.01 -5.82
C ALA A 17 6.32 -1.68 -7.08
N GLU A 18 6.83 -2.85 -7.45
CA GLU A 18 6.32 -3.64 -8.58
C GLU A 18 4.86 -4.05 -8.38
N LEU A 19 4.48 -4.47 -7.16
CA LEU A 19 3.09 -4.81 -6.84
C LEU A 19 2.15 -3.61 -7.00
N ILE A 20 2.56 -2.42 -6.58
CA ILE A 20 1.77 -1.19 -6.77
C ILE A 20 1.66 -0.86 -8.25
N ASP A 21 2.78 -0.80 -8.97
CA ASP A 21 2.81 -0.43 -10.39
C ASP A 21 1.98 -1.40 -11.24
N ARG A 22 2.07 -2.71 -10.96
CA ARG A 22 1.26 -3.75 -11.62
C ARG A 22 -0.23 -3.53 -11.38
N ASN A 23 -0.64 -3.27 -10.14
CA ASN A 23 -2.06 -3.09 -9.82
C ASN A 23 -2.61 -1.75 -10.37
N LEU A 24 -1.78 -0.71 -10.41
CA LEU A 24 -2.14 0.54 -11.09
C LEU A 24 -2.33 0.35 -12.60
N GLN A 25 -1.50 -0.48 -13.24
CA GLN A 25 -1.66 -0.81 -14.66
C GLN A 25 -2.96 -1.59 -14.92
N LEU A 26 -3.32 -2.53 -14.05
CA LEU A 26 -4.59 -3.27 -14.14
C LEU A 26 -5.80 -2.32 -14.02
N LEU A 27 -5.73 -1.31 -13.14
CA LEU A 27 -6.76 -0.26 -13.07
C LEU A 27 -6.77 0.64 -14.30
N ALA A 28 -5.60 0.97 -14.86
CA ALA A 28 -5.51 1.79 -16.05
C ALA A 28 -6.16 1.14 -17.28
N GLY A 29 -6.07 -0.19 -17.39
CA GLY A 29 -6.81 -0.96 -18.41
C GLY A 29 -8.34 -0.90 -18.23
N ALA A 30 -8.81 -0.65 -17.01
CA ALA A 30 -10.22 -0.44 -16.70
C ALA A 30 -10.63 1.05 -16.70
N ASN A 31 -9.67 1.98 -16.60
CA ASN A 31 -9.92 3.42 -16.50
C ASN A 31 -8.75 4.24 -17.10
N PRO A 32 -8.94 4.90 -18.27
CA PRO A 32 -7.87 5.53 -19.05
C PRO A 32 -7.15 6.71 -18.38
N ILE A 33 -7.61 7.17 -17.22
CA ILE A 33 -6.97 8.29 -16.49
C ILE A 33 -5.71 7.84 -15.72
N ALA A 34 -5.51 6.54 -15.48
CA ALA A 34 -4.36 6.05 -14.69
C ALA A 34 -3.07 5.81 -15.52
N VAL A 35 -3.02 6.27 -16.77
CA VAL A 35 -1.91 6.05 -17.72
C VAL A 35 -0.71 6.96 -17.38
N GLY A 36 0.12 6.49 -16.44
CA GLY A 36 1.38 7.13 -16.08
C GLY A 36 2.07 6.50 -14.86
N SER A 37 1.79 5.23 -14.58
CA SER A 37 2.07 4.59 -13.27
C SER A 37 3.49 4.10 -13.06
N LYS A 38 4.33 4.02 -14.11
CA LYS A 38 5.66 3.43 -14.00
C LYS A 38 6.55 4.28 -13.08
N GLY A 39 6.98 3.70 -11.95
CA GLY A 39 7.85 4.36 -10.97
C GLY A 39 7.10 5.12 -9.85
N LYS A 40 5.76 5.19 -9.88
CA LYS A 40 5.00 5.82 -8.78
C LYS A 40 5.01 4.96 -7.52
N GLY A 41 4.97 3.63 -7.65
CA GLY A 41 5.05 2.70 -6.53
C GLY A 41 6.36 2.81 -5.74
N ALA A 42 7.48 3.00 -6.44
CA ALA A 42 8.79 3.14 -5.79
C ALA A 42 8.88 4.39 -4.92
N ALA A 43 8.37 5.53 -5.41
CA ALA A 43 8.34 6.77 -4.63
C ALA A 43 7.48 6.62 -3.37
N LEU A 44 6.29 6.03 -3.50
CA LEU A 44 5.38 5.78 -2.38
C LEU A 44 5.98 4.89 -1.29
N VAL A 45 6.60 3.77 -1.70
CA VAL A 45 7.20 2.83 -0.77
C VAL A 45 8.44 3.42 -0.09
N MET A 46 9.28 4.13 -0.84
CA MET A 46 10.46 4.79 -0.30
C MET A 46 10.09 5.86 0.74
N ASP A 47 9.03 6.61 0.48
CA ASP A 47 8.55 7.64 1.39
C ASP A 47 8.00 7.03 2.69
N LEU A 48 7.19 5.96 2.59
CA LEU A 48 6.78 5.17 3.76
C LEU A 48 8.00 4.62 4.53
N TRP A 49 8.98 4.07 3.82
CA TRP A 49 10.17 3.47 4.41
C TRP A 49 10.95 4.51 5.24
N ARG A 50 11.09 5.74 4.74
CA ARG A 50 11.77 6.85 5.43
C ARG A 50 10.99 7.39 6.63
N THR A 51 9.67 7.36 6.57
CA THR A 51 8.79 7.98 7.58
C THR A 51 8.44 7.04 8.74
N ILE A 52 8.71 5.74 8.62
CA ILE A 52 8.51 4.77 9.70
C ILE A 52 9.88 4.26 10.18
N PRO A 53 10.45 4.83 11.26
CA PRO A 53 11.78 4.44 11.77
C PRO A 53 11.94 2.94 12.03
N LYS A 54 10.85 2.27 12.45
CA LYS A 54 10.84 0.82 12.68
C LYS A 54 11.00 0.01 11.39
N VAL A 55 10.54 0.53 10.27
CA VAL A 55 10.70 -0.08 8.94
C VAL A 55 12.09 0.27 8.40
N ALA A 56 12.53 1.53 8.54
CA ALA A 56 13.84 2.00 8.09
C ALA A 56 15.02 1.28 8.75
N ASP A 57 14.97 1.15 10.08
CA ASP A 57 16.10 0.71 10.91
C ASP A 57 15.83 -0.64 11.61
N GLY A 58 14.70 -1.27 11.31
CA GLY A 58 14.28 -2.53 11.91
C GLY A 58 15.10 -3.73 11.43
N PRO A 59 15.28 -4.77 12.28
CA PRO A 59 15.89 -6.03 11.88
C PRO A 59 14.94 -6.92 11.06
N GLU A 60 13.64 -6.64 11.11
CA GLU A 60 12.59 -7.43 10.48
C GLU A 60 12.33 -6.93 9.04
N LYS A 61 12.25 -7.88 8.09
CA LYS A 61 11.89 -7.59 6.70
C LYS A 61 10.36 -7.66 6.58
N PRO A 62 9.64 -6.55 6.38
CA PRO A 62 8.20 -6.59 6.18
C PRO A 62 7.88 -7.36 4.89
N ALA A 63 6.72 -8.01 4.86
CA ALA A 63 6.25 -8.65 3.64
C ALA A 63 6.04 -7.58 2.55
N PRO A 64 6.54 -7.78 1.31
CA PRO A 64 6.42 -6.77 0.24
C PRO A 64 4.99 -6.31 0.00
N VAL A 65 4.01 -7.22 0.07
CA VAL A 65 2.58 -6.91 -0.06
C VAL A 65 2.08 -5.98 1.04
N LEU A 66 2.53 -6.17 2.29
CA LEU A 66 2.14 -5.32 3.42
C LEU A 66 2.82 -3.97 3.37
N LEU A 67 4.08 -3.95 2.91
CA LEU A 67 4.78 -2.71 2.68
C LEU A 67 4.08 -1.87 1.59
N ALA A 68 3.67 -2.50 0.49
CA ALA A 68 2.88 -1.87 -0.56
C ALA A 68 1.53 -1.38 -0.02
N ALA A 69 0.81 -2.21 0.73
CA ALA A 69 -0.49 -1.85 1.31
C ALA A 69 -0.38 -0.67 2.28
N GLY A 70 0.64 -0.65 3.14
CA GLY A 70 0.90 0.46 4.05
C GLY A 70 1.28 1.75 3.33
N ALA A 71 2.03 1.65 2.22
CA ALA A 71 2.41 2.81 1.42
C ALA A 71 1.18 3.44 0.75
N LEU A 72 0.30 2.60 0.19
CA LEU A 72 -0.99 3.03 -0.36
C LEU A 72 -1.88 3.66 0.71
N ALA A 73 -1.97 3.04 1.90
CA ALA A 73 -2.78 3.57 3.01
C ALA A 73 -2.31 4.96 3.46
N LYS A 74 -0.99 5.19 3.54
CA LYS A 74 -0.42 6.52 3.83
C LYS A 74 -0.77 7.52 2.74
N ALA A 75 -0.56 7.15 1.47
CA ALA A 75 -0.83 8.01 0.32
C ALA A 75 -2.32 8.39 0.19
N ILE A 76 -3.22 7.48 0.55
CA ILE A 76 -4.66 7.75 0.60
C ILE A 76 -4.95 8.84 1.62
N ARG A 77 -4.47 8.68 2.87
CA ARG A 77 -4.69 9.68 3.92
C ARG A 77 -4.13 11.05 3.56
N GLU A 78 -2.96 11.09 2.93
CA GLU A 78 -2.38 12.34 2.42
C GLU A 78 -3.26 12.96 1.34
N SER A 79 -3.77 12.14 0.41
CA SER A 79 -4.67 12.63 -0.64
C SER A 79 -6.02 13.11 -0.09
N GLU A 80 -6.54 12.48 0.97
CA GLU A 80 -7.72 12.95 1.70
C GLU A 80 -7.47 14.31 2.36
N LEU A 81 -6.31 14.47 3.00
CA LEU A 81 -5.91 15.75 3.62
C LEU A 81 -5.72 16.86 2.57
N ASP A 82 -5.18 16.50 1.41
CA ASP A 82 -4.97 17.43 0.28
C ASP A 82 -6.28 17.75 -0.47
N GLY A 83 -7.39 17.05 -0.16
CA GLY A 83 -8.68 17.21 -0.83
C GLY A 83 -8.72 16.66 -2.27
N ASP A 84 -7.75 15.85 -2.68
CA ASP A 84 -7.67 15.26 -4.01
C ASP A 84 -8.46 13.95 -4.08
N GLY A 85 -9.79 14.10 -4.22
CA GLY A 85 -10.72 12.97 -4.25
C GLY A 85 -10.45 11.99 -5.40
N GLN A 86 -10.03 12.49 -6.57
CA GLN A 86 -9.73 11.64 -7.72
C GLN A 86 -8.52 10.74 -7.47
N LYS A 87 -7.44 11.31 -6.92
CA LYS A 87 -6.26 10.55 -6.52
C LYS A 87 -6.61 9.56 -5.40
N CYS A 88 -7.43 9.97 -4.44
CA CYS A 88 -7.90 9.12 -3.35
C CYS A 88 -8.63 7.87 -3.90
N ASP A 89 -9.57 8.04 -4.83
CA ASP A 89 -10.31 6.93 -5.44
C ASP A 89 -9.41 5.94 -6.18
N VAL A 90 -8.45 6.45 -6.96
CA VAL A 90 -7.48 5.60 -7.69
C VAL A 90 -6.62 4.80 -6.72
N LEU A 91 -6.12 5.43 -5.66
CA LEU A 91 -5.31 4.77 -4.65
C LEU A 91 -6.12 3.73 -3.86
N HIS A 92 -7.37 4.05 -3.53
CA HIS A 92 -8.31 3.10 -2.91
C HIS A 92 -8.55 1.87 -3.78
N GLY A 93 -8.86 2.06 -5.07
CA GLY A 93 -9.03 0.96 -6.01
C GLY A 93 -7.76 0.09 -6.09
N THR A 94 -6.59 0.72 -6.05
CA THR A 94 -5.30 0.01 -6.09
C THR A 94 -5.10 -0.84 -4.85
N LEU A 95 -5.40 -0.28 -3.67
CA LEU A 95 -5.31 -1.00 -2.40
C LEU A 95 -6.30 -2.17 -2.37
N GLN A 96 -7.52 -1.99 -2.88
CA GLN A 96 -8.51 -3.07 -2.96
C GLN A 96 -8.04 -4.22 -3.86
N LEU A 97 -7.49 -3.92 -5.04
CA LEU A 97 -6.97 -4.95 -5.95
C LEU A 97 -5.78 -5.68 -5.35
N LEU A 98 -4.85 -4.96 -4.71
CA LEU A 98 -3.74 -5.57 -3.98
C LEU A 98 -4.26 -6.49 -2.87
N TRP A 99 -5.30 -6.07 -2.16
CA TRP A 99 -5.90 -6.83 -1.07
C TRP A 99 -6.51 -8.15 -1.55
N ILE A 100 -7.26 -8.11 -2.65
CA ILE A 100 -7.93 -9.27 -3.24
C ILE A 100 -6.91 -10.21 -3.90
N SER A 101 -5.90 -9.66 -4.59
CA SER A 101 -4.97 -10.44 -5.41
C SER A 101 -3.89 -11.15 -4.58
N ASP A 102 -3.37 -10.48 -3.55
CA ASP A 102 -2.18 -10.95 -2.83
C ASP A 102 -2.46 -11.23 -1.34
N LEU A 103 -3.13 -10.32 -0.63
CA LEU A 103 -3.38 -10.48 0.82
C LEU A 103 -4.35 -11.61 1.14
N GLY A 104 -5.40 -11.80 0.33
CA GLY A 104 -6.37 -12.88 0.49
C GLY A 104 -5.80 -14.28 0.31
N ARG A 105 -4.61 -14.42 -0.30
CA ARG A 105 -3.99 -15.71 -0.63
C ARG A 105 -2.80 -16.09 0.25
N SER A 106 -2.11 -15.12 0.85
CA SER A 106 -0.71 -15.35 1.30
C SER A 106 -0.41 -15.02 2.76
N LEU A 107 -1.33 -14.46 3.54
CA LEU A 107 -1.03 -13.99 4.90
C LEU A 107 -1.62 -14.89 5.99
N ASP A 108 -0.78 -15.77 6.54
CA ASP A 108 -1.08 -16.40 7.83
C ASP A 108 -0.92 -15.35 8.93
N ALA A 109 -2.03 -14.77 9.36
CA ALA A 109 -2.08 -13.70 10.37
C ALA A 109 -1.40 -14.09 11.70
N ARG A 110 -1.20 -15.39 11.96
CA ARG A 110 -0.52 -15.90 13.16
C ARG A 110 1.01 -15.75 13.14
N ARG A 111 1.61 -15.42 11.99
CA ARG A 111 3.06 -15.30 11.80
C ARG A 111 3.54 -13.88 11.50
N LEU A 112 2.68 -12.88 11.66
CA LEU A 112 3.01 -11.51 11.33
C LEU A 112 3.94 -10.89 12.36
N SER A 113 5.00 -10.24 11.87
CA SER A 113 5.85 -9.38 12.69
C SER A 113 5.05 -8.20 13.24
N GLY A 114 5.60 -7.51 14.25
CA GLY A 114 4.96 -6.32 14.79
C GLY A 114 4.85 -5.17 13.78
N ILE A 115 5.74 -5.13 12.78
CA ILE A 115 5.68 -4.18 11.66
C ILE A 115 4.59 -4.59 10.68
N ASP A 116 4.55 -5.85 10.28
CA ASP A 116 3.54 -6.38 9.36
C ASP A 116 2.13 -6.14 9.89
N LYS A 117 1.91 -6.39 11.19
CA LYS A 117 0.63 -6.12 11.82
C LYS A 117 0.22 -4.64 11.74
N ARG A 118 1.14 -3.71 11.98
CA ARG A 118 0.85 -2.27 11.87
C ARG A 118 0.53 -1.85 10.43
N LEU A 119 1.28 -2.36 9.46
CA LEU A 119 1.04 -2.08 8.04
C LEU A 119 -0.32 -2.63 7.60
N PHE A 120 -0.65 -3.84 8.05
CA PHE A 120 -1.94 -4.47 7.83
C PHE A 120 -3.09 -3.65 8.46
N ASP A 121 -2.97 -3.28 9.73
CA ASP A 121 -3.99 -2.51 10.45
C ASP A 121 -4.20 -1.12 9.82
N SER A 122 -3.12 -0.47 9.36
CA SER A 122 -3.19 0.80 8.64
C SER A 122 -3.99 0.69 7.35
N ALA A 123 -3.69 -0.31 6.54
CA ALA A 123 -4.40 -0.55 5.28
C ALA A 123 -5.86 -0.97 5.50
N LEU A 124 -6.13 -1.81 6.49
CA LEU A 124 -7.49 -2.22 6.85
C LEU A 124 -8.33 -1.03 7.36
N SER A 125 -7.73 -0.14 8.14
CA SER A 125 -8.39 1.08 8.63
C SER A 125 -8.90 1.94 7.46
N VAL A 126 -8.07 2.14 6.45
CA VAL A 126 -8.42 2.93 5.26
C VAL A 126 -9.50 2.22 4.43
N LEU A 127 -9.38 0.91 4.21
CA LEU A 127 -10.38 0.13 3.48
C LEU A 127 -11.75 0.14 4.16
N ARG A 128 -11.82 -0.01 5.49
CA ARG A 128 -13.09 0.03 6.24
C ARG A 128 -13.79 1.38 6.14
N LEU A 129 -13.05 2.48 6.24
CA LEU A 129 -13.62 3.82 6.11
C LEU A 129 -14.26 4.02 4.73
N SER A 130 -13.62 3.51 3.67
CA SER A 130 -14.18 3.59 2.30
C SER A 130 -15.46 2.78 2.09
N TRP A 131 -15.66 1.72 2.88
CA TRP A 131 -16.87 0.90 2.81
C TRP A 131 -18.02 1.52 3.60
N LEU A 132 -17.72 2.12 4.75
CA LEU A 132 -18.71 2.84 5.56
C LEU A 132 -19.21 4.10 4.85
N SER A 133 -18.32 4.90 4.25
CA SER A 133 -18.71 6.11 3.51
C SER A 133 -19.61 5.82 2.30
N LYS A 134 -19.39 4.69 1.61
CA LYS A 134 -20.26 4.24 0.49
C LYS A 134 -21.62 3.71 0.93
N LEU A 135 -21.77 3.30 2.18
CA LEU A 135 -23.05 2.85 2.74
C LEU A 135 -23.90 4.05 3.20
N GLU A 136 -23.28 5.11 3.72
CA GLU A 136 -23.98 6.34 4.13
C GLU A 136 -24.45 7.21 2.94
N MET A 137 -23.84 7.07 1.76
CA MET A 137 -24.20 7.84 0.55
C MET A 137 -25.26 7.16 -0.35
N ARG A 138 -25.94 6.09 0.09
CA ARG A 138 -27.11 5.59 -0.64
C ARG A 138 -28.35 6.37 -0.17
N PRO A 139 -28.93 7.28 -0.97
CA PRO A 139 -30.26 7.77 -0.69
C PRO A 139 -31.24 6.60 -0.93
N ASP A 140 -32.16 6.41 0.01
CA ASP A 140 -33.35 5.58 -0.16
C ASP A 140 -34.23 6.07 -1.33
#